data_AF-A0A957RI22-F1
#
_entry.id   AF-A0A957RI22-F1
#
_cell.length_a   1.000
_cell.length_b   1.000
_cell.length_c   1.000
_cell.angle_alpha   90.00
_cell.angle_beta   90.00
_cell.angle_gamma   90.00
#
_symmetry.space_group_name_H-M   'P 1'
#
loop_
_entity.id
_entity.type
_entity.pdbx_description
1 polymer ?
#
loop_
_entity_poly.entity_id
_entity_poly.type
_entity_poly.pdbx_seq_one_letter_code
_entity_poly.pdbx_strand_id
1 'polypeptide(L)' 'MSTPTEVVHNADHQRFEVQQDGHLAVLDYRRAGNQIIFTHTGVPGELEGRGIGSALAKAGLAYARENGL' A
#
# COMPACT_ATOMS: atom_id res chain seq x y z
N MET A 1 -0.04 -23.03 0.76
CA MET A 1 -0.18 -22.05 -0.34
C MET A 1 -0.29 -20.69 0.31
N SER A 2 0.58 -19.74 -0.03
CA SER A 2 0.52 -18.39 0.53
C SER A 2 -0.74 -17.70 0.02
N THR A 3 -1.62 -17.28 0.92
CA THR A 3 -2.81 -16.51 0.54
C THR A 3 -2.36 -15.24 -0.19
N PRO A 4 -2.87 -14.96 -1.40
CA PRO A 4 -2.49 -13.76 -2.12
C PRO A 4 -2.83 -12.53 -1.28
N THR A 5 -1.84 -11.65 -1.10
CA THR A 5 -2.04 -10.36 -0.44
C THR A 5 -2.81 -9.45 -1.38
N GLU A 6 -4.10 -9.28 -1.14
CA GLU A 6 -4.94 -8.34 -1.89
C GLU A 6 -4.66 -6.91 -1.41
N VAL A 7 -4.18 -6.07 -2.32
CA VAL A 7 -3.95 -4.64 -2.06
C VAL A 7 -5.11 -3.85 -2.65
N VAL A 8 -5.79 -3.09 -1.81
CA VAL A 8 -6.88 -2.19 -2.19
C VAL A 8 -6.35 -0.77 -2.27
N HIS A 9 -6.65 -0.05 -3.35
CA HIS A 9 -6.32 1.36 -3.47
C HIS A 9 -7.50 2.22 -3.00
N ASN A 10 -7.35 2.84 -1.83
CA ASN A 10 -8.32 3.77 -1.26
C ASN A 10 -7.94 5.21 -1.62
N ALA A 11 -8.38 5.66 -2.80
CA ALA A 11 -8.03 6.97 -3.33
C ALA A 11 -8.63 8.14 -2.51
N ASP A 12 -9.78 7.93 -1.88
CA ASP A 12 -10.46 8.93 -1.04
C ASP A 12 -9.60 9.31 0.17
N HIS A 13 -8.96 8.31 0.78
CA HIS A 13 -8.03 8.48 1.88
C HIS A 13 -6.55 8.59 1.47
N GLN A 14 -6.27 8.62 0.16
CA GLN A 14 -4.92 8.65 -0.40
C GLN A 14 -4.00 7.56 0.18
N ARG A 15 -4.46 6.31 0.21
CA ARG A 15 -3.66 5.19 0.72
C ARG A 15 -3.91 3.87 0.00
N PHE A 16 -2.95 2.97 0.13
CA PHE A 16 -3.12 1.56 -0.21
C PHE A 16 -3.30 0.75 1.06
N GLU A 17 -4.16 -0.25 1.02
CA GLU A 17 -4.63 -0.98 2.19
C GLU A 17 -4.52 -2.49 1.93
N VAL A 18 -4.16 -3.24 2.97
CA VAL A 18 -4.24 -4.71 2.99
C VAL A 18 -4.95 -5.10 4.27
N GLN A 19 -6.10 -5.77 4.14
CA GLN A 19 -6.77 -6.42 5.26
C GLN A 19 -6.42 -7.91 5.26
N GLN A 20 -5.81 -8.38 6.36
CA GLN A 20 -5.50 -9.79 6.53
C GLN A 20 -5.56 -10.16 8.02
N ASP A 21 -6.18 -11.30 8.34
CA ASP A 21 -6.32 -11.82 9.71
C ASP A 21 -6.88 -10.80 10.71
N GLY A 22 -7.79 -9.93 10.29
CA GLY A 22 -8.38 -8.88 11.13
C GLY A 22 -7.49 -7.65 11.35
N HIS A 23 -6.31 -7.60 10.75
CA HIS A 23 -5.35 -6.50 10.84
C HIS A 23 -5.30 -5.72 9.53
N LEU A 24 -5.08 -4.41 9.66
CA LEU A 24 -4.99 -3.48 8.53
C LEU A 24 -3.55 -2.98 8.41
N ALA A 25 -2.92 -3.26 7.27
CA ALA A 25 -1.67 -2.62 6.87
C ALA A 25 -1.96 -1.54 5.83
N VAL A 26 -1.23 -0.43 5.89
CA VAL A 26 -1.45 0.75 5.06
C VAL A 26 -0.16 1.31 4.47
N LEU A 27 -0.30 1.95 3.31
CA LEU A 27 0.70 2.83 2.70
C LEU A 27 0.03 4.15 2.32
N ASP A 28 0.22 5.17 3.16
CA ASP A 28 -0.31 6.52 2.95
C ASP A 28 0.57 7.31 1.99
N TYR A 29 -0.07 8.02 1.06
CA TYR A 29 0.61 8.87 0.10
C TYR A 29 -0.02 10.26 0.01
N ARG A 30 0.71 11.19 -0.58
CA ARG A 30 0.19 12.49 -1.02
C ARG A 30 0.55 12.70 -2.48
N ARG A 31 -0.38 13.32 -3.22
CA ARG A 31 -0.13 13.78 -4.59
C ARG A 31 0.31 15.24 -4.56
N ALA A 32 1.37 15.57 -5.30
CA ALA A 32 1.92 16.92 -5.40
C ALA A 32 2.27 17.21 -6.86
N GLY A 33 1.32 17.81 -7.60
CA GLY A 33 1.44 18.00 -9.03
C GLY A 33 1.60 16.66 -9.75
N ASN A 34 2.70 16.50 -10.47
CA ASN A 34 3.05 15.29 -11.22
C ASN A 34 3.90 14.28 -10.42
N GLN A 35 3.80 14.33 -9.09
CA GLN A 35 4.55 13.45 -8.19
C GLN A 35 3.61 12.80 -7.19
N ILE A 36 3.96 11.58 -6.79
CA ILE A 36 3.41 10.89 -5.62
C ILE A 36 4.49 10.74 -4.54
N ILE A 37 4.15 11.12 -3.31
CA ILE A 37 5.04 11.05 -2.16
C ILE A 37 4.44 10.04 -1.18
N PHE A 38 5.12 8.92 -0.98
CA PHE A 38 4.76 7.96 0.06
C PHE A 38 5.20 8.51 1.42
N THR A 39 4.25 8.70 2.33
CA THR A 39 4.45 9.42 3.58
C THR A 39 4.57 8.52 4.79
N HIS A 40 3.86 7.39 4.79
CA HIS A 40 3.87 6.45 5.89
C HIS A 40 3.54 5.05 5.39
N THR A 41 4.27 4.06 5.90
CA THR A 41 3.94 2.65 5.72
C THR A 41 3.74 2.05 7.12
N GLY A 42 2.53 1.61 7.39
CA GLY A 42 2.16 0.98 8.66
C GLY A 42 1.84 -0.49 8.43
N VAL A 43 2.66 -1.40 8.95
CA VAL A 43 2.37 -2.83 8.96
C VAL A 43 2.30 -3.28 10.42
N PRO A 44 1.14 -3.76 10.91
CA PRO A 44 1.02 -4.32 12.25
C PRO A 44 2.02 -5.47 12.47
N GLY A 45 2.52 -5.60 13.70
CA GLY A 45 3.46 -6.65 14.09
C GLY A 45 2.95 -8.07 13.77
N GLU A 46 1.63 -8.29 13.90
CA GLU A 46 0.98 -9.57 13.56
C GLU A 46 1.11 -9.96 12.08
N LEU A 47 1.34 -8.97 11.22
CA LEU A 47 1.47 -9.09 9.76
C LEU A 47 2.93 -9.00 9.28
N GLU A 48 3.90 -8.81 10.17
CA GLU A 48 5.32 -8.76 9.81
C GLU A 48 5.83 -10.09 9.25
N GLY A 49 6.90 -10.03 8.43
CA GLY A 49 7.50 -11.21 7.80
C GLY A 49 6.70 -11.84 6.66
N ARG A 50 5.50 -11.32 6.34
CA ARG A 50 4.60 -11.85 5.29
C ARG A 50 4.75 -11.18 3.93
N GLY A 51 5.64 -10.19 3.81
CA GLY A 51 5.87 -9.45 2.56
C GLY A 51 4.83 -8.36 2.25
N ILE A 52 3.93 -8.03 3.19
CA ILE A 52 2.83 -7.07 2.99
C ILE A 52 3.35 -5.65 2.69
N GLY A 53 4.37 -5.17 3.40
CA GLY A 53 4.98 -3.87 3.11
C GLY A 53 5.53 -3.77 1.69
N SER A 54 6.13 -4.85 1.18
CA SER A 54 6.58 -4.92 -0.21
C SER A 54 5.43 -4.96 -1.21
N ALA A 55 4.33 -5.64 -0.88
CA ALA A 55 3.13 -5.67 -1.73
C ALA A 55 2.51 -4.27 -1.85
N LEU A 56 2.35 -3.56 -0.71
CA LEU A 56 1.88 -2.18 -0.66
C LEU A 56 2.77 -1.25 -1.50
N ALA A 57 4.10 -1.31 -1.31
CA ALA A 57 5.03 -0.47 -2.05
C ALA A 57 5.00 -0.74 -3.56
N LYS A 58 4.92 -2.02 -3.96
CA LYS A 58 4.79 -2.40 -5.38
C LYS A 58 3.51 -1.84 -6.00
N ALA A 59 2.39 -1.93 -5.29
CA ALA A 59 1.12 -1.36 -5.75
C ALA A 59 1.20 0.16 -5.91
N GLY A 60 1.77 0.87 -4.92
CA GLY A 60 1.97 2.31 -5.00
C GLY A 60 2.86 2.73 -6.17
N LEU A 61 3.97 2.03 -6.40
CA LEU A 61 4.87 2.31 -7.51
C LEU A 61 4.26 1.98 -8.88
N ALA A 62 3.48 0.89 -8.98
CA ALA A 62 2.74 0.57 -10.19
C ALA A 62 1.73 1.68 -10.52
N TYR A 63 0.94 2.08 -9.53
CA TYR A 63 0.01 3.20 -9.66
C TYR A 63 0.69 4.48 -10.12
N ALA A 64 1.85 4.83 -9.56
CA ALA A 64 2.62 5.99 -9.99
C ALA A 64 2.96 5.91 -11.49
N ARG A 65 3.53 4.78 -11.93
CA ARG A 65 3.91 4.53 -13.32
C ARG A 65 2.74 4.60 -14.28
N GLU A 66 1.62 3.98 -13.94
CA GLU A 66 0.40 3.96 -14.76
C GLU A 66 -0.24 5.34 -14.90
N ASN A 67 -0.01 6.23 -13.93
CA ASN A 67 -0.55 7.59 -13.92
C ASN A 67 0.49 8.65 -14.35
N GLY A 68 1.72 8.26 -14.71
CA GLY A 68 2.79 9.19 -15.06
C GLY A 68 3.23 10.10 -13.91
N LEU A 69 3.16 9.60 -12.67
CA LEU A 69 3.54 10.28 -11.43
C LEU A 69 4.92 9.86 -10.90
#